data_AF-A0A352GPY3-F1
#
_entry.id   AF-A0A352GPY3-F1
#
_cell.length_a   1.000
_cell.length_b   1.000
_cell.length_c   1.000
_cell.angle_alpha   90.00
_cell.angle_beta   90.00
_cell.angle_gamma   90.00
#
_symmetry.space_group_name_H-M   'P 1'
#
loop_
_entity.id
_entity.type
_entity.pdbx_description
1 polymer ?
#
loop_
_entity_poly.entity_id
_entity_poly.type
_entity_poly.pdbx_seq_one_letter_code
_entity_poly.pdbx_strand_id
1 'polypeptide(L)'
;MAFTPRRSLDRLRTAPPLARRIAVALPLVAILGYAVFWFTVAGVAEQQVRAWTQAQAAHGVTITHGALVTGGFPFRVDVRIAAPAAAWPGGTWRGPELMLSAAPWDWRRLNWRGDGVHDVTWTGKDDKVHQAALTARHLEGWGEAGRGGLPRVEAWLTDGSLALAGGTVTARGLLVQILPPGPDDAEAPSDDTPRLPISLDAKGVTLPPDQATALGDTIDRLALETSLNGPIGKGPWPAPALAWRDAGGVLEIKQLGIVHGPLNLTGEGTLAIDPAGQPEGAFTARVTGFAETVEALRKAGIVDKRAADTVQVILGLLSKGPVGGPRTLDIPMTLQDRTLSLGAVPLLRLKPVDWFTPSGS
;
A
#
# COMPACT_ATOMS: atom_id res chain seq x y z
N MET A 1 19.33 52.93 -19.70
CA MET A 1 18.40 52.02 -20.40
C MET A 1 17.06 52.09 -19.69
N ALA A 2 16.12 52.87 -20.24
CA ALA A 2 14.81 53.10 -19.63
C ALA A 2 13.78 52.14 -20.24
N PHE A 3 13.17 51.31 -19.40
CA PHE A 3 12.04 50.46 -19.77
C PHE A 3 10.84 51.33 -20.16
N THR A 4 10.41 51.21 -21.42
CA THR A 4 9.22 51.88 -21.97
C THR A 4 7.95 51.14 -21.50
N PRO A 5 6.92 51.82 -20.97
CA PRO A 5 5.74 51.15 -20.44
C PRO A 5 4.67 50.88 -21.52
N ARG A 6 4.11 49.66 -21.43
CA ARG A 6 2.75 49.18 -21.80
C ARG A 6 2.02 49.86 -22.98
N ARG A 7 1.95 49.14 -24.10
CA ARG A 7 1.19 49.49 -25.32
C ARG A 7 -0.08 48.65 -25.57
N SER A 8 -0.79 48.19 -24.53
CA SER A 8 -1.92 47.25 -24.70
C SER A 8 -3.31 47.70 -24.19
N LEU A 9 -3.43 48.82 -23.46
CA LEU A 9 -4.73 49.22 -22.88
C LEU A 9 -5.51 50.29 -23.67
N ASP A 10 -4.91 50.96 -24.66
CA ASP A 10 -5.57 52.08 -25.36
C ASP A 10 -6.64 51.65 -26.38
N ARG A 11 -6.64 50.40 -26.88
CA ARG A 11 -7.65 49.95 -27.85
C ARG A 11 -9.06 49.82 -27.28
N LEU A 12 -9.20 49.73 -25.96
CA LEU A 12 -10.52 49.67 -25.32
C LEU A 12 -11.21 51.05 -25.28
N ARG A 13 -10.49 52.16 -25.48
CA ARG A 13 -11.03 53.54 -25.45
C ARG A 13 -11.63 54.01 -26.79
N THR A 14 -11.53 53.25 -27.88
CA THR A 14 -12.12 53.62 -29.19
C THR A 14 -13.15 52.62 -29.71
N ALA A 15 -13.42 51.52 -28.98
CA ALA A 15 -14.42 50.52 -29.36
C ALA A 15 -15.87 51.02 -29.16
N PRO A 16 -16.83 50.64 -30.04
CA PRO A 16 -18.24 51.00 -29.90
C PRO A 16 -18.82 50.51 -28.55
N PRO A 17 -19.84 51.19 -28.00
CA PRO A 17 -20.37 50.91 -26.65
C PRO A 17 -20.80 49.45 -26.46
N LEU A 18 -21.26 48.79 -27.53
CA LEU A 18 -21.60 47.37 -27.53
C LEU A 18 -20.38 46.46 -27.33
N ALA A 19 -19.25 46.75 -27.98
CA ALA A 19 -18.02 45.96 -27.83
C ALA A 19 -17.43 46.07 -26.42
N ARG A 20 -17.54 47.23 -25.77
CA ARG A 20 -17.17 47.38 -24.34
C ARG A 20 -18.10 46.62 -23.42
N ARG A 21 -19.42 46.66 -23.66
CA ARG A 21 -20.41 45.90 -22.89
C ARG A 21 -20.17 44.40 -23.03
N ILE A 22 -19.87 43.91 -24.24
CA ILE A 22 -19.51 42.50 -24.47
C ILE A 22 -18.20 42.15 -23.78
N ALA A 23 -17.18 43.01 -23.86
CA ALA A 23 -15.88 42.79 -23.21
C ALA A 23 -15.96 42.69 -21.67
N VAL A 24 -16.96 43.33 -21.05
CA VAL A 24 -17.22 43.23 -19.60
C VAL A 24 -18.23 42.12 -19.27
N ALA A 25 -19.27 41.93 -20.08
CA ALA A 25 -20.29 40.92 -19.84
C ALA A 25 -19.75 39.50 -20.03
N LEU A 26 -18.89 39.25 -21.01
CA LEU A 26 -18.32 37.94 -21.29
C LEU A 26 -17.56 37.34 -20.09
N PRO A 27 -16.60 38.03 -19.44
CA PRO A 27 -15.92 37.49 -18.26
C PRO A 27 -16.88 37.34 -17.06
N LEU A 28 -17.87 38.22 -16.90
CA LEU A 28 -18.87 38.07 -15.83
C LEU A 28 -19.73 36.83 -16.02
N VAL A 29 -20.19 36.58 -17.25
CA VAL A 29 -20.94 35.36 -17.60
C VAL A 29 -20.06 34.12 -17.42
N ALA A 30 -18.78 34.18 -17.79
CA ALA A 30 -17.85 33.08 -17.56
C ALA A 30 -17.63 32.80 -16.07
N ILE A 31 -17.46 33.83 -15.25
CA ILE A 31 -17.32 33.71 -13.79
C ILE A 31 -18.59 33.12 -13.17
N LEU A 32 -19.77 33.62 -13.55
CA LEU A 32 -21.04 33.13 -13.06
C LEU A 32 -21.29 31.68 -13.50
N GLY A 33 -21.02 31.36 -14.76
CA GLY A 33 -21.12 30.01 -15.30
C GLY A 33 -20.18 29.05 -14.59
N TYR A 34 -18.95 29.47 -14.31
CA TYR A 34 -18.00 28.67 -13.54
C TYR A 34 -18.47 28.46 -12.10
N ALA A 35 -19.00 29.48 -11.44
CA ALA A 35 -19.54 29.35 -10.09
C ALA A 35 -20.69 28.33 -10.04
N VAL A 36 -21.65 28.43 -10.97
CA VAL A 36 -22.76 27.46 -11.09
C VAL A 36 -22.24 26.04 -11.34
N PHE A 37 -21.28 25.89 -12.25
CA PHE A 37 -20.61 24.61 -12.52
C PHE A 37 -19.98 24.04 -11.24
N TRP A 38 -19.18 24.84 -10.53
CA TRP A 38 -18.48 24.40 -9.32
C TRP A 38 -19.45 23.95 -8.23
N PHE A 39 -20.49 24.75 -7.92
CA PHE A 39 -21.49 24.38 -6.91
C PHE A 39 -22.28 23.13 -7.29
N THR A 40 -22.47 22.88 -8.59
CA THR A 40 -23.09 21.64 -9.08
C THR A 40 -22.18 20.43 -8.81
N VAL A 41 -20.89 20.53 -9.15
CA VAL A 41 -19.92 19.44 -8.90
C VAL A 41 -19.77 19.17 -7.40
N ALA A 42 -19.71 20.22 -6.57
CA ALA A 42 -19.65 20.11 -5.12
C ALA A 42 -20.86 19.36 -4.54
N GLY A 43 -22.07 19.66 -5.01
CA GLY A 43 -23.29 18.96 -4.59
C GLY A 43 -23.30 17.48 -5.02
N VAL A 44 -22.80 17.18 -6.22
CA VAL A 44 -22.69 15.80 -6.71
C VAL A 44 -21.69 14.99 -5.88
N ALA A 45 -20.55 15.58 -5.51
CA ALA A 45 -19.53 14.89 -4.71
C ALA A 45 -20.09 14.40 -3.36
N GLU A 46 -20.84 15.25 -2.66
CA GLU A 46 -21.46 14.88 -1.38
C GLU A 46 -22.52 13.77 -1.54
N GLN A 47 -23.31 13.81 -2.61
CA GLN A 47 -24.28 12.75 -2.94
C GLN A 47 -23.60 11.42 -3.25
N GLN A 48 -22.47 11.45 -3.98
CA GLN A 48 -21.70 10.24 -4.30
C GLN A 48 -21.12 9.58 -3.05
N VAL A 49 -20.60 10.38 -2.10
CA VAL A 49 -20.12 9.83 -0.81
C VAL A 49 -21.26 9.12 -0.09
N ARG A 50 -22.46 9.73 0.00
CA ARG A 50 -23.63 9.09 0.63
C ARG A 50 -24.13 7.85 -0.10
N ALA A 51 -24.15 7.87 -1.43
CA ALA A 51 -24.55 6.71 -2.22
C ALA A 51 -23.57 5.55 -2.05
N TRP A 52 -22.26 5.85 -2.03
CA TRP A 52 -21.22 4.85 -1.83
C TRP A 52 -21.28 4.22 -0.43
N THR A 53 -21.48 5.01 0.64
CA THR A 53 -21.60 4.46 2.00
C THR A 53 -22.80 3.54 2.15
N GLN A 54 -23.94 3.89 1.55
CA GLN A 54 -25.14 3.02 1.52
C GLN A 54 -24.90 1.73 0.73
N ALA A 55 -24.17 1.79 -0.38
CA ALA A 55 -23.87 0.61 -1.20
C ALA A 55 -22.97 -0.40 -0.46
N GLN A 56 -22.16 0.04 0.50
CA GLN A 56 -21.30 -0.86 1.28
C GLN A 56 -22.08 -1.86 2.16
N ALA A 57 -23.32 -1.51 2.55
CA ALA A 57 -24.16 -2.41 3.34
C ALA A 57 -24.45 -3.72 2.59
N ALA A 58 -24.54 -3.68 1.25
CA ALA A 58 -24.72 -4.88 0.43
C ALA A 58 -23.51 -5.83 0.46
N HIS A 59 -22.34 -5.33 0.88
CA HIS A 59 -21.11 -6.09 1.04
C HIS A 59 -20.82 -6.45 2.51
N GLY A 60 -21.80 -6.25 3.41
CA GLY A 60 -21.65 -6.55 4.84
C GLY A 60 -20.85 -5.50 5.63
N VAL A 61 -20.55 -4.34 5.02
CA VAL A 61 -19.81 -3.26 5.68
C VAL A 61 -20.75 -2.11 5.99
N THR A 62 -20.92 -1.79 7.27
CA THR A 62 -21.70 -0.63 7.72
C THR A 62 -20.78 0.55 7.95
N ILE A 63 -20.97 1.63 7.19
CA ILE A 63 -20.19 2.87 7.34
C ILE A 63 -21.06 3.95 7.97
N THR A 64 -20.56 4.56 9.03
CA THR A 64 -21.16 5.73 9.70
C THR A 64 -20.18 6.89 9.67
N HIS A 65 -20.68 8.11 9.68
CA HIS A 65 -19.86 9.31 9.74
C HIS A 65 -20.63 10.47 10.39
N GLY A 66 -19.91 11.46 10.88
CA GLY A 66 -20.44 12.73 11.34
C GLY A 66 -20.81 13.66 10.18
N ALA A 67 -20.62 14.97 10.38
CA ALA A 67 -20.92 15.97 9.36
C ALA A 67 -20.09 15.78 8.09
N LEU A 68 -20.71 16.02 6.93
CA LEU A 68 -20.06 16.17 5.65
C LEU A 68 -20.00 17.66 5.32
N VAL A 69 -18.81 18.20 5.07
CA VAL A 69 -18.61 19.61 4.74
C VAL A 69 -17.84 19.72 3.44
N THR A 70 -18.47 20.33 2.44
CA THR A 70 -17.87 20.54 1.11
C THR A 70 -17.30 21.95 0.97
N GLY A 71 -16.11 22.08 0.38
CA GLY A 71 -15.41 23.35 0.18
C GLY A 71 -14.40 23.29 -0.98
N GLY A 72 -13.44 24.22 -1.03
CA GLY A 72 -12.34 24.20 -2.02
C GLY A 72 -12.47 25.17 -3.21
N PHE A 73 -13.54 25.97 -3.27
CA PHE A 73 -13.75 26.95 -4.34
C PHE A 73 -12.56 27.91 -4.47
N PRO A 74 -12.13 28.26 -5.70
CA PRO A 74 -12.67 27.81 -6.98
C PRO A 74 -12.00 26.57 -7.55
N PHE A 75 -10.81 26.18 -7.08
CA PHE A 75 -9.93 25.29 -7.83
C PHE A 75 -10.02 23.80 -7.44
N ARG A 76 -10.66 23.48 -6.32
CA ARG A 76 -10.83 22.12 -5.83
C ARG A 76 -12.24 21.89 -5.31
N VAL A 77 -12.63 20.62 -5.20
CA VAL A 77 -13.79 20.18 -4.44
C VAL A 77 -13.25 19.32 -3.31
N ASP A 78 -13.28 19.87 -2.11
CA ASP A 78 -12.82 19.24 -0.88
C ASP A 78 -14.05 18.76 -0.10
N VAL A 79 -14.12 17.48 0.25
CA VAL A 79 -15.16 16.92 1.12
C VAL A 79 -14.50 16.46 2.42
N ARG A 80 -14.82 17.13 3.53
CA ARG A 80 -14.41 16.74 4.88
C ARG A 80 -15.46 15.85 5.51
N ILE A 81 -15.03 14.71 6.01
CA ILE A 81 -15.86 13.67 6.62
C ILE A 81 -15.44 13.54 8.08
N ALA A 82 -16.27 14.07 8.98
CA ALA A 82 -15.96 14.03 10.41
C ALA A 82 -16.19 12.63 10.99
N ALA A 83 -15.27 12.15 11.84
CA ALA A 83 -15.39 10.90 12.62
C ALA A 83 -15.99 9.71 11.82
N PRO A 84 -15.40 9.33 10.67
CA PRO A 84 -15.81 8.16 9.94
C PRO A 84 -15.55 6.89 10.78
N ALA A 85 -16.46 5.94 10.70
CA ALA A 85 -16.34 4.64 11.32
C ALA A 85 -16.93 3.58 10.40
N ALA A 86 -16.33 2.39 10.41
CA ALA A 86 -16.78 1.24 9.65
C ALA A 86 -16.90 0.02 10.56
N ALA A 87 -17.88 -0.83 10.30
CA ALA A 87 -18.04 -2.12 10.97
C ALA A 87 -18.28 -3.20 9.92
N TRP A 88 -17.63 -4.35 10.09
CA TRP A 88 -17.77 -5.52 9.24
C TRP A 88 -17.81 -6.79 10.12
N PRO A 89 -18.17 -7.96 9.56
CA PRO A 89 -18.14 -9.20 10.33
C PRO A 89 -16.75 -9.44 10.93
N GLY A 90 -16.68 -9.44 12.26
CA GLY A 90 -15.43 -9.68 12.98
C GLY A 90 -14.56 -8.45 13.23
N GLY A 91 -14.99 -7.22 12.94
CA GLY A 91 -14.18 -6.04 13.29
C GLY A 91 -14.85 -4.68 13.14
N THR A 92 -14.20 -3.67 13.72
CA THR A 92 -14.60 -2.27 13.60
C THR A 92 -13.39 -1.38 13.37
N TRP A 93 -13.58 -0.29 12.65
CA TRP A 93 -12.61 0.78 12.52
C TRP A 93 -13.26 2.13 12.87
N ARG A 94 -12.51 3.00 13.55
CA ARG A 94 -12.86 4.40 13.78
C ARG A 94 -11.66 5.26 13.38
N GLY A 95 -11.93 6.25 12.54
CA GLY A 95 -10.91 7.15 12.04
C GLY A 95 -11.07 8.59 12.54
N PRO A 96 -10.02 9.40 12.33
CA PRO A 96 -10.08 10.85 12.50
C PRO A 96 -10.84 11.49 11.32
N GLU A 97 -10.84 12.82 11.22
CA GLU A 97 -11.38 13.49 10.03
C GLU A 97 -10.69 13.00 8.74
N LEU A 98 -11.49 12.60 7.76
CA LEU A 98 -11.03 12.22 6.43
C LEU A 98 -11.32 13.37 5.46
N MET A 99 -10.32 13.85 4.75
CA MET A 99 -10.45 14.86 3.70
C MET A 99 -10.27 14.20 2.34
N LEU A 100 -11.26 14.32 1.46
CA LEU A 100 -11.19 13.95 0.05
C LEU A 100 -11.07 15.22 -0.79
N SER A 101 -10.23 15.23 -1.82
CA SER A 101 -10.01 16.41 -2.66
C SER A 101 -9.82 16.02 -4.12
N ALA A 102 -10.55 16.66 -5.03
CA ALA A 102 -10.40 16.47 -6.48
C ALA A 102 -10.48 17.80 -7.23
N ALA A 103 -9.92 17.85 -8.43
CA ALA A 103 -10.13 18.99 -9.32
C ALA A 103 -11.56 18.94 -9.89
N PRO A 104 -12.27 20.08 -10.03
CA PRO A 104 -13.65 20.09 -10.53
C PRO A 104 -13.82 19.44 -11.92
N TRP A 105 -12.76 19.45 -12.74
CA TRP A 105 -12.71 18.88 -14.10
C TRP A 105 -12.06 17.48 -14.17
N ASP A 106 -11.41 17.01 -13.10
CA ASP A 106 -10.80 15.68 -13.02
C ASP A 106 -11.25 14.99 -11.73
N TRP A 107 -12.50 14.53 -11.74
CA TRP A 107 -13.13 13.82 -10.63
C TRP A 107 -12.63 12.37 -10.49
N ARG A 108 -11.88 11.87 -11.48
CA ARG A 108 -11.32 10.51 -11.43
C ARG A 108 -10.11 10.45 -10.51
N ARG A 109 -9.26 11.47 -10.50
CA ARG A 109 -8.13 11.55 -9.56
C ARG A 109 -8.57 12.18 -8.26
N LEU A 110 -8.66 11.37 -7.21
CA LEU A 110 -8.96 11.83 -5.85
C LEU A 110 -7.71 11.76 -5.00
N ASN A 111 -7.36 12.88 -4.37
CA ASN A 111 -6.43 12.90 -3.26
C ASN A 111 -7.21 12.72 -1.96
N TRP A 112 -6.58 12.12 -0.96
CA TRP A 112 -7.18 11.92 0.33
C TRP A 112 -6.16 12.10 1.45
N ARG A 113 -6.62 12.52 2.63
CA ARG A 113 -5.81 12.70 3.84
C ARG A 113 -6.60 12.28 5.07
N GLY A 114 -5.96 11.55 5.97
CA GLY A 114 -6.56 11.00 7.18
C GLY A 114 -5.57 10.98 8.35
N ASP A 115 -4.96 12.11 8.65
CA ASP A 115 -4.06 12.22 9.81
C ASP A 115 -4.83 12.04 11.12
N GLY A 116 -4.16 11.50 12.12
CA GLY A 116 -4.70 11.33 13.47
C GLY A 116 -4.66 9.89 13.93
N VAL A 117 -5.56 9.55 14.83
CA VAL A 117 -5.62 8.22 15.46
C VAL A 117 -6.70 7.39 14.77
N HIS A 118 -6.30 6.21 14.30
CA HIS A 118 -7.17 5.19 13.73
C HIS A 118 -7.23 4.01 14.68
N ASP A 119 -8.41 3.75 15.23
CA ASP A 119 -8.65 2.62 16.11
C ASP A 119 -9.24 1.47 15.30
N VAL A 120 -8.64 0.30 15.38
CA VAL A 120 -9.11 -0.93 14.75
C VAL A 120 -9.33 -1.97 15.83
N THR A 121 -10.48 -2.64 15.78
CA THR A 121 -10.73 -3.86 16.55
C THR A 121 -11.03 -5.00 15.60
N TRP A 122 -10.57 -6.20 15.94
CA TRP A 122 -10.89 -7.39 15.18
C TRP A 122 -10.98 -8.61 16.09
N THR A 123 -11.75 -9.59 15.68
CA THR A 123 -11.83 -10.90 16.35
C THR A 123 -10.79 -11.81 15.71
N GLY A 124 -9.87 -12.31 16.52
CA GLY A 124 -8.83 -13.24 16.08
C GLY A 124 -9.38 -14.65 15.83
N LYS A 125 -8.54 -15.54 15.28
CA LYS A 125 -8.88 -16.97 15.15
C LYS A 125 -9.07 -17.68 16.51
N ASP A 126 -8.64 -17.04 17.59
CA ASP A 126 -8.81 -17.49 18.96
C ASP A 126 -10.11 -16.99 19.61
N ASP A 127 -11.02 -16.41 18.82
CA ASP A 127 -12.26 -15.73 19.24
C ASP A 127 -12.04 -14.58 20.24
N LYS A 128 -10.79 -14.13 20.40
CA LYS A 128 -10.47 -12.97 21.23
C LYS A 128 -10.57 -11.69 20.42
N VAL A 129 -11.07 -10.65 21.09
CA VAL A 129 -11.06 -9.30 20.53
C VAL A 129 -9.67 -8.71 20.71
N HIS A 130 -9.04 -8.37 19.60
CA HIS A 130 -7.78 -7.64 19.52
C HIS A 130 -8.08 -6.19 19.14
N GLN A 131 -7.20 -5.30 19.57
CA GLN A 131 -7.28 -3.88 19.27
C GLN A 131 -5.92 -3.33 18.87
N ALA A 132 -5.92 -2.39 17.95
CA ALA A 132 -4.75 -1.63 17.55
C ALA A 132 -5.11 -0.17 17.35
N ALA A 133 -4.21 0.73 17.75
CA ALA A 133 -4.32 2.16 17.50
C ALA A 133 -3.16 2.62 16.63
N LEU A 134 -3.45 3.03 15.40
CA LEU A 134 -2.49 3.66 14.50
C LEU A 134 -2.55 5.17 14.70
N THR A 135 -1.49 5.75 15.26
CA THR A 135 -1.26 7.19 15.23
C THR A 135 -0.50 7.54 13.97
N ALA A 136 -1.16 8.22 13.04
CA ALA A 136 -0.60 8.69 11.79
C ALA A 136 -0.35 10.20 11.84
N ARG A 137 0.91 10.63 11.90
CA ARG A 137 1.24 12.07 11.86
C ARG A 137 0.87 12.68 10.51
N HIS A 138 1.25 12.01 9.43
CA HIS A 138 0.86 12.34 8.07
C HIS A 138 0.44 11.08 7.34
N LEU A 139 -0.84 10.96 7.02
CA LEU A 139 -1.39 9.88 6.22
C LEU A 139 -2.22 10.47 5.09
N GLU A 140 -1.75 10.31 3.88
CA GLU A 140 -2.41 10.84 2.71
C GLU A 140 -2.06 9.98 1.49
N GLY A 141 -2.71 10.26 0.38
CA GLY A 141 -2.55 9.46 -0.82
C GLY A 141 -3.42 9.95 -1.95
N TRP A 142 -3.43 9.17 -3.02
CA TRP A 142 -4.34 9.39 -4.13
C TRP A 142 -4.93 8.08 -4.62
N GLY A 143 -6.03 8.17 -5.35
CA GLY A 143 -6.62 7.05 -6.04
C GLY A 143 -7.35 7.48 -7.30
N GLU A 144 -7.53 6.53 -8.20
CA GLU A 144 -8.32 6.73 -9.42
C GLU A 144 -9.70 6.08 -9.26
N ALA A 145 -10.79 6.86 -9.31
CA ALA A 145 -12.14 6.33 -9.28
C ALA A 145 -12.50 5.59 -10.57
N GLY A 146 -13.01 4.37 -10.42
CA GLY A 146 -13.54 3.54 -11.48
C GLY A 146 -14.90 2.93 -11.13
N ARG A 147 -15.51 2.19 -12.06
CA ARG A 147 -16.86 1.60 -11.92
C ARG A 147 -17.02 0.63 -10.73
N GLY A 148 -15.91 0.18 -10.14
CA GLY A 148 -15.90 -0.82 -9.06
C GLY A 148 -15.13 -0.40 -7.81
N GLY A 149 -14.83 0.89 -7.63
CA GLY A 149 -14.03 1.41 -6.52
C GLY A 149 -12.81 2.18 -6.99
N LEU A 150 -11.71 2.10 -6.24
CA LEU A 150 -10.42 2.71 -6.57
C LEU A 150 -9.47 1.63 -7.11
N PRO A 151 -9.49 1.30 -8.42
CA PRO A 151 -8.57 0.32 -9.02
C PRO A 151 -7.10 0.68 -8.86
N ARG A 152 -6.78 1.98 -8.82
CA ARG A 152 -5.43 2.48 -8.56
C ARG A 152 -5.45 3.26 -7.26
N VAL A 153 -4.56 2.93 -6.35
CA VAL A 153 -4.41 3.64 -5.08
C VAL A 153 -2.96 3.68 -4.67
N GLU A 154 -2.57 4.80 -4.10
CA GLU A 154 -1.29 5.01 -3.46
C GLU A 154 -1.55 5.68 -2.11
N ALA A 155 -0.85 5.20 -1.09
CA ALA A 155 -0.94 5.70 0.28
C ALA A 155 0.47 5.88 0.82
N TRP A 156 0.75 7.03 1.43
CA TRP A 156 1.96 7.24 2.20
C TRP A 156 1.65 7.68 3.63
N LEU A 157 2.39 7.07 4.55
CA LEU A 157 2.40 7.35 5.96
C LEU A 157 3.80 7.85 6.33
N THR A 158 3.88 9.03 6.94
CA THR A 158 5.12 9.58 7.52
C THR A 158 4.97 9.68 9.03
N ASP A 159 5.97 9.20 9.76
CA ASP A 159 6.00 9.12 11.23
C ASP A 159 4.73 8.45 11.81
N GLY A 160 4.60 7.15 11.55
CA GLY A 160 3.51 6.31 12.05
C GLY A 160 3.88 5.55 13.32
N SER A 161 2.91 5.35 14.20
CA SER A 161 3.03 4.51 15.39
C SER A 161 1.82 3.62 15.54
N LEU A 162 2.02 2.30 15.52
CA LEU A 162 0.99 1.29 15.71
C LEU A 162 1.12 0.69 17.11
N ALA A 163 0.19 1.03 18.00
CA ALA A 163 0.09 0.44 19.33
C ALA A 163 -0.74 -0.84 19.27
N LEU A 164 -0.14 -1.95 19.72
CA LEU A 164 -0.74 -3.28 19.81
C LEU A 164 -0.63 -3.79 21.25
N ALA A 165 -1.32 -4.88 21.58
CA ALA A 165 -1.21 -5.50 22.91
C ALA A 165 0.23 -5.91 23.28
N GLY A 166 1.03 -6.28 22.28
CA GLY A 166 2.45 -6.65 22.41
C GLY A 166 3.43 -5.48 22.28
N GLY A 167 2.99 -4.24 22.46
CA GLY A 167 3.83 -3.05 22.38
C GLY A 167 3.62 -2.22 21.11
N THR A 168 4.46 -1.20 20.95
CA THR A 168 4.34 -0.21 19.89
C THR A 168 5.37 -0.45 18.81
N VAL A 169 4.91 -0.54 17.56
CA VAL A 169 5.76 -0.52 16.37
C VAL A 169 5.72 0.87 15.77
N THR A 170 6.87 1.48 15.48
CA THR A 170 6.94 2.78 14.80
C THR A 170 7.56 2.65 13.43
N ALA A 171 7.17 3.48 12.47
CA ALA A 171 7.78 3.56 11.15
C ALA A 171 7.99 5.02 10.75
N ARG A 172 9.19 5.37 10.28
CA ARG A 172 9.47 6.73 9.76
C ARG A 172 8.73 7.00 8.45
N GLY A 173 8.61 5.97 7.60
CA GLY A 173 7.87 6.07 6.35
C GLY A 173 7.30 4.71 5.95
N LEU A 174 6.11 4.73 5.35
CA LEU A 174 5.48 3.59 4.71
C LEU A 174 4.78 4.06 3.44
N LEU A 175 5.12 3.49 2.30
CA LEU A 175 4.45 3.66 1.01
C LEU A 175 3.77 2.34 0.65
N VAL A 176 2.50 2.41 0.25
CA VAL A 176 1.75 1.27 -0.30
C VAL A 176 1.13 1.69 -1.61
N GLN A 177 1.31 0.89 -2.67
CA GLN A 177 0.71 1.17 -3.97
C GLN A 177 0.04 -0.08 -4.53
N ILE A 178 -1.12 0.13 -5.15
CA ILE A 178 -1.82 -0.84 -6.00
C ILE A 178 -2.07 -0.11 -7.30
N LEU A 179 -1.24 -0.38 -8.32
CA LEU A 179 -1.23 0.39 -9.58
C LEU A 179 -1.29 -0.57 -10.77
N PRO A 180 -2.45 -1.24 -11.01
CA PRO A 180 -2.61 -2.05 -12.21
C PRO A 180 -2.36 -1.23 -13.49
N PRO A 181 -1.84 -1.86 -14.55
CA PRO A 181 -1.63 -1.19 -15.83
C PRO A 181 -2.93 -0.55 -16.34
N GLY A 182 -2.86 0.73 -16.68
CA GLY A 182 -3.92 1.49 -17.31
C GLY A 182 -3.93 1.32 -18.84
N PRO A 183 -5.04 1.68 -19.51
CA PRO A 183 -5.15 1.60 -20.97
C PRO A 183 -4.16 2.49 -21.72
N ASP A 184 -3.66 3.55 -21.07
CA ASP A 184 -2.70 4.50 -21.64
C ASP A 184 -1.24 4.16 -21.28
N ASP A 185 -1.00 3.10 -20.51
CA ASP A 185 0.36 2.73 -20.10
C ASP A 185 1.09 2.06 -21.27
N ALA A 186 2.19 2.68 -21.72
CA ALA A 186 2.97 2.23 -22.89
C ALA A 186 3.56 0.81 -22.76
N GLU A 187 3.60 0.26 -21.54
CA GLU A 187 4.11 -1.07 -21.20
C GLU A 187 2.99 -2.06 -20.84
N ALA A 188 1.75 -1.81 -21.27
CA ALA A 188 0.66 -2.77 -21.07
C ALA A 188 1.09 -4.15 -21.61
N PRO A 189 1.02 -5.21 -20.79
CA PRO A 189 1.42 -6.55 -21.22
C PRO A 189 0.66 -6.99 -22.47
N SER A 190 1.34 -7.72 -23.35
CA SER A 190 0.75 -8.22 -24.60
C SER A 190 -0.25 -9.37 -24.39
N ASP A 191 -0.36 -9.91 -23.16
CA ASP A 191 -1.30 -10.97 -22.82
C ASP A 191 -2.48 -10.42 -22.00
N ASP A 192 -3.67 -11.01 -22.21
CA ASP A 192 -4.90 -10.64 -21.48
C ASP A 192 -4.91 -11.18 -20.03
N THR A 193 -3.76 -11.61 -19.50
CA THR A 193 -3.65 -12.14 -18.14
C THR A 193 -3.91 -11.01 -17.14
N PRO A 194 -4.94 -11.10 -16.28
CA PRO A 194 -5.17 -10.07 -15.26
C PRO A 194 -4.02 -10.06 -14.25
N ARG A 195 -3.57 -8.86 -13.88
CA ARG A 195 -2.47 -8.63 -12.94
C ARG A 195 -2.86 -7.58 -11.92
N LEU A 196 -2.57 -7.84 -10.65
CA LEU A 196 -2.73 -6.89 -9.56
C LEU A 196 -1.37 -6.66 -8.90
N PRO A 197 -0.61 -5.67 -9.40
CA PRO A 197 0.65 -5.29 -8.79
C PRO A 197 0.39 -4.59 -7.45
N ILE A 198 1.16 -4.99 -6.45
CA ILE A 198 1.12 -4.47 -5.08
C ILE A 198 2.56 -4.18 -4.67
N SER A 199 2.84 -2.94 -4.29
CA SER A 199 4.12 -2.53 -3.73
C SER A 199 3.97 -2.03 -2.29
N LEU A 200 5.00 -2.29 -1.48
CA LEU A 200 5.15 -1.81 -0.12
C LEU A 200 6.60 -1.41 0.10
N ASP A 201 6.86 -0.20 0.61
CA ASP A 201 8.17 0.25 1.06
C ASP A 201 8.05 0.90 2.44
N ALA A 202 8.62 0.26 3.45
CA ALA A 202 8.67 0.74 4.82
C ALA A 202 10.13 1.09 5.20
N LYS A 203 10.30 2.20 5.90
CA LYS A 203 11.61 2.74 6.31
C LYS A 203 11.67 3.00 7.80
N GLY A 204 12.77 2.55 8.42
CA GLY A 204 13.04 2.73 9.85
C GLY A 204 11.88 2.23 10.70
N VAL A 205 11.57 0.94 10.57
CA VAL A 205 10.56 0.25 11.37
C VAL A 205 11.22 -0.18 12.68
N THR A 206 10.80 0.39 13.81
CA THR A 206 11.29 0.02 15.14
C THR A 206 10.28 -0.91 15.80
N LEU A 207 10.75 -2.07 16.23
CA LEU A 207 10.02 -3.13 16.89
C LEU A 207 9.95 -2.86 18.41
N PRO A 208 8.90 -3.33 19.10
CA PRO A 208 8.85 -3.24 20.55
C PRO A 208 9.94 -4.12 21.20
N PRO A 209 10.39 -3.80 22.43
CA PRO A 209 11.56 -4.45 23.05
C PRO A 209 11.46 -5.97 23.19
N ASP A 210 10.26 -6.50 23.40
CA ASP A 210 9.96 -7.94 23.51
C ASP A 210 9.96 -8.67 22.15
N GLN A 211 9.97 -7.92 21.04
CA GLN A 211 10.01 -8.43 19.67
C GLN A 211 11.29 -8.02 18.93
N ALA A 212 12.22 -7.35 19.61
CA ALA A 212 13.53 -7.04 19.07
C ALA A 212 14.23 -8.33 18.63
N THR A 213 14.91 -8.29 17.49
CA THR A 213 15.62 -9.47 16.99
C THR A 213 17.08 -9.44 17.43
N ALA A 214 17.80 -10.54 17.20
CA ALA A 214 19.25 -10.58 17.39
C ALA A 214 20.02 -9.54 16.54
N LEU A 215 19.39 -8.97 15.52
CA LEU A 215 19.96 -7.99 14.59
C LEU A 215 19.67 -6.54 15.00
N GLY A 216 18.96 -6.34 16.13
CA GLY A 216 18.55 -5.03 16.63
C GLY A 216 17.03 -4.87 16.63
N ASP A 217 16.57 -3.75 17.18
CA ASP A 217 15.14 -3.39 17.24
C ASP A 217 14.64 -2.69 15.98
N THR A 218 15.53 -2.25 15.10
CA THR A 218 15.18 -1.41 13.95
C THR A 218 15.48 -2.12 12.63
N ILE A 219 14.46 -2.23 11.79
CA ILE A 219 14.56 -2.62 10.39
C ILE A 219 14.67 -1.32 9.58
N ASP A 220 15.83 -1.08 8.98
CA ASP A 220 16.11 0.14 8.23
C ASP A 220 15.23 0.27 6.99
N ARG A 221 14.99 -0.86 6.30
CA ARG A 221 14.12 -0.92 5.13
C ARG A 221 13.48 -2.30 4.98
N LEU A 222 12.19 -2.30 4.64
CA LEU A 222 11.45 -3.44 4.13
C LEU A 222 10.78 -3.01 2.82
N ALA A 223 11.10 -3.66 1.72
CA ALA A 223 10.55 -3.39 0.41
C ALA A 223 9.99 -4.68 -0.19
N LEU A 224 8.81 -4.60 -0.79
CA LEU A 224 8.15 -5.72 -1.45
C LEU A 224 7.43 -5.19 -2.70
N GLU A 225 7.76 -5.74 -3.86
CA GLU A 225 7.06 -5.53 -5.12
C GLU A 225 6.56 -6.89 -5.62
N THR A 226 5.25 -7.02 -5.69
CA THR A 226 4.58 -8.28 -6.05
C THR A 226 3.50 -8.05 -7.07
N SER A 227 3.08 -9.11 -7.76
CA SER A 227 1.93 -9.11 -8.64
C SER A 227 1.14 -10.40 -8.46
N LEU A 228 -0.15 -10.25 -8.16
CA LEU A 228 -1.08 -11.37 -8.21
C LEU A 228 -1.55 -11.55 -9.66
N ASN A 229 -1.20 -12.67 -10.28
CA ASN A 229 -1.45 -12.96 -11.69
C ASN A 229 -2.51 -14.07 -11.81
N GLY A 230 -3.48 -13.91 -12.72
CA GLY A 230 -4.60 -14.84 -12.90
C GLY A 230 -5.96 -14.18 -12.66
N PRO A 231 -7.08 -14.93 -12.71
CA PRO A 231 -8.42 -14.35 -12.56
C PRO A 231 -8.65 -13.88 -11.12
N ILE A 232 -8.76 -12.56 -10.93
CA ILE A 232 -9.02 -11.95 -9.63
C ILE A 232 -10.52 -11.68 -9.51
N GLY A 233 -11.22 -12.60 -8.83
CA GLY A 233 -12.66 -12.53 -8.61
C GLY A 233 -13.07 -11.53 -7.54
N LYS A 234 -14.32 -11.09 -7.61
CA LYS A 234 -15.01 -10.36 -6.53
C LYS A 234 -15.94 -11.31 -5.79
N GLY A 235 -16.21 -11.04 -4.52
CA GLY A 235 -17.16 -11.82 -3.71
C GLY A 235 -16.61 -12.16 -2.33
N PRO A 236 -17.40 -12.88 -1.50
CA PRO A 236 -16.97 -13.26 -0.18
C PRO A 236 -15.84 -14.29 -0.23
N TRP A 237 -14.86 -14.12 0.65
CA TRP A 237 -13.84 -15.13 0.92
C TRP A 237 -14.50 -16.45 1.39
N PRO A 238 -14.03 -17.65 1.00
CA PRO A 238 -12.82 -17.96 0.23
C PRO A 238 -13.01 -18.10 -1.29
N ALA A 239 -14.23 -17.96 -1.81
CA ALA A 239 -14.55 -18.39 -3.17
C ALA A 239 -13.67 -17.75 -4.28
N PRO A 240 -13.38 -16.42 -4.26
CA PRO A 240 -12.47 -15.81 -5.23
C PRO A 240 -11.04 -16.37 -5.18
N ALA A 241 -10.56 -16.74 -3.99
CA ALA A 241 -9.20 -17.27 -3.82
C ALA A 241 -9.07 -18.71 -4.29
N LEU A 242 -10.11 -19.53 -4.07
CA LEU A 242 -10.19 -20.87 -4.64
C LEU A 242 -10.23 -20.82 -6.17
N ALA A 243 -11.06 -19.95 -6.75
CA ALA A 243 -11.13 -19.78 -8.19
C ALA A 243 -9.79 -19.30 -8.80
N TRP A 244 -9.10 -18.38 -8.12
CA TRP A 244 -7.77 -17.93 -8.53
C TRP A 244 -6.75 -19.08 -8.50
N ARG A 245 -6.72 -19.88 -7.43
CA ARG A 245 -5.87 -21.06 -7.32
C ARG A 245 -6.16 -22.07 -8.43
N ASP A 246 -7.42 -22.44 -8.59
CA ASP A 246 -7.86 -23.49 -9.52
C ASP A 246 -7.62 -23.10 -10.99
N ALA A 247 -7.51 -21.79 -11.27
CA ALA A 247 -7.12 -21.25 -12.57
C ALA A 247 -5.59 -21.16 -12.76
N GLY A 248 -4.78 -21.72 -11.86
CA GLY A 248 -3.31 -21.67 -11.94
C GLY A 248 -2.75 -20.29 -11.57
N GLY A 249 -3.41 -19.57 -10.67
CA GLY A 249 -2.99 -18.27 -10.20
C GLY A 249 -1.59 -18.28 -9.57
N VAL A 250 -0.83 -17.22 -9.83
CA VAL A 250 0.56 -17.07 -9.40
C VAL A 250 0.79 -15.73 -8.71
N LEU A 251 1.46 -15.77 -7.56
CA LEU A 251 2.04 -14.60 -6.92
C LEU A 251 3.49 -14.46 -7.39
N GLU A 252 3.74 -13.46 -8.22
CA GLU A 252 5.08 -13.08 -8.65
C GLU A 252 5.67 -12.09 -7.65
N ILE A 253 6.85 -12.38 -7.12
CA ILE A 253 7.65 -11.48 -6.28
C ILE A 253 8.74 -10.91 -7.18
N LYS A 254 8.53 -9.71 -7.70
CA LYS A 254 9.49 -9.00 -8.54
C LYS A 254 10.69 -8.54 -7.72
N GLN A 255 10.43 -8.09 -6.50
CA GLN A 255 11.47 -7.66 -5.58
C GLN A 255 11.03 -7.84 -4.13
N LEU A 256 11.92 -8.41 -3.33
CA LEU A 256 11.93 -8.38 -1.88
C LEU A 256 13.23 -7.71 -1.45
N GLY A 257 13.18 -6.81 -0.48
CA GLY A 257 14.35 -6.15 0.09
C GLY A 257 14.21 -5.99 1.59
N ILE A 258 15.22 -6.41 2.35
CA ILE A 258 15.26 -6.29 3.81
C ILE A 258 16.65 -5.79 4.21
N VAL A 259 16.69 -4.71 4.99
CA VAL A 259 17.90 -4.22 5.64
C VAL A 259 17.65 -4.17 7.15
N HIS A 260 18.35 -5.03 7.90
CA HIS A 260 18.19 -5.16 9.35
C HIS A 260 19.55 -5.41 10.02
N GLY A 261 20.10 -4.37 10.64
CA GLY A 261 21.42 -4.44 11.25
C GLY A 261 22.47 -4.83 10.21
N PRO A 262 23.25 -5.90 10.43
CA PRO A 262 24.22 -6.37 9.42
C PRO A 262 23.58 -7.07 8.23
N LEU A 263 22.34 -7.54 8.34
CA LEU A 263 21.68 -8.32 7.28
C LEU A 263 21.19 -7.39 6.17
N ASN A 264 21.63 -7.66 4.94
CA ASN A 264 21.03 -7.10 3.74
C ASN A 264 20.66 -8.23 2.79
N LEU A 265 19.36 -8.39 2.58
CA LEU A 265 18.75 -9.44 1.76
C LEU A 265 17.94 -8.80 0.64
N THR A 266 18.17 -9.26 -0.58
CA THR A 266 17.26 -9.02 -1.71
C THR A 266 16.79 -10.35 -2.26
N GLY A 267 15.60 -10.39 -2.86
CA GLY A 267 15.13 -11.62 -3.48
C GLY A 267 14.04 -11.39 -4.50
N GLU A 268 13.79 -12.43 -5.28
CA GLU A 268 12.74 -12.53 -6.28
C GLU A 268 12.23 -13.97 -6.29
N GLY A 269 11.05 -14.19 -6.85
CA GLY A 269 10.55 -15.53 -6.99
C GLY A 269 9.08 -15.60 -7.35
N THR A 270 8.58 -16.82 -7.33
CA THR A 270 7.23 -17.13 -7.77
C THR A 270 6.63 -18.11 -6.78
N LEU A 271 5.39 -17.82 -6.35
CA LEU A 271 4.64 -18.64 -5.43
C LEU A 271 3.26 -18.97 -6.03
N ALA A 272 2.86 -20.23 -5.93
CA ALA A 272 1.53 -20.72 -6.23
C ALA A 272 0.96 -21.42 -4.98
N ILE A 273 -0.31 -21.80 -5.06
CA ILE A 273 -0.97 -22.61 -4.04
C ILE A 273 -1.24 -23.99 -4.65
N ASP A 274 -0.70 -25.04 -4.04
CA ASP A 274 -0.86 -26.41 -4.48
C ASP A 274 -2.30 -26.93 -4.27
N PRO A 275 -2.66 -28.12 -4.80
CA PRO A 275 -3.99 -28.70 -4.60
C PRO A 275 -4.37 -28.97 -3.13
N ALA A 276 -3.38 -29.15 -2.24
CA ALA A 276 -3.57 -29.29 -0.80
C ALA A 276 -3.74 -27.93 -0.08
N GLY A 277 -3.78 -26.83 -0.82
CA GLY A 277 -3.90 -25.47 -0.29
C GLY A 277 -2.61 -24.96 0.35
N GLN A 278 -1.46 -25.56 0.06
CA GLN A 278 -0.18 -25.16 0.63
C GLN A 278 0.62 -24.32 -0.37
N PRO A 279 1.40 -23.35 0.10
CA PRO A 279 2.29 -22.58 -0.76
C PRO A 279 3.37 -23.48 -1.36
N GLU A 280 3.56 -23.37 -2.67
CA GLU A 280 4.69 -23.95 -3.40
C GLU A 280 5.35 -22.89 -4.29
N GLY A 281 6.66 -22.95 -4.46
CA GLY A 281 7.35 -21.91 -5.21
C GLY A 281 8.85 -22.07 -5.31
N ALA A 282 9.45 -21.17 -6.08
CA ALA A 282 10.89 -21.07 -6.25
C ALA A 282 11.32 -19.61 -6.09
N PHE A 283 12.45 -19.40 -5.43
CA PHE A 283 12.95 -18.08 -5.07
C PHE A 283 14.45 -18.05 -5.28
N THR A 284 14.97 -16.87 -5.60
CA THR A 284 16.40 -16.59 -5.51
C THR A 284 16.57 -15.45 -4.52
N ALA A 285 17.40 -15.66 -3.51
CA ALA A 285 17.78 -14.62 -2.57
C ALA A 285 19.26 -14.30 -2.73
N ARG A 286 19.62 -13.03 -2.61
CA ARG A 286 20.98 -12.54 -2.51
C ARG A 286 21.17 -11.94 -1.14
N VAL A 287 22.19 -12.39 -0.43
CA VAL A 287 22.47 -11.99 0.95
C VAL A 287 23.88 -11.44 1.07
N THR A 288 24.01 -10.31 1.76
CA THR A 288 25.29 -9.76 2.22
C THR A 288 25.25 -9.53 3.74
N GLY A 289 26.42 -9.41 4.37
CA GLY A 289 26.52 -9.30 5.84
C GLY A 289 26.13 -10.57 6.61
N PHE A 290 26.19 -11.72 5.94
CA PHE A 290 25.80 -13.02 6.52
C PHE A 290 26.72 -13.46 7.66
N ALA A 291 28.01 -13.11 7.64
CA ALA A 291 28.97 -13.53 8.68
C ALA A 291 28.67 -12.80 10.00
N GLU A 292 28.44 -11.50 9.91
CA GLU A 292 28.03 -10.61 11.01
C GLU A 292 26.63 -10.97 11.52
N THR A 293 25.72 -11.35 10.62
CA THR A 293 24.39 -11.87 10.96
C THR A 293 24.50 -13.15 11.79
N VAL A 294 25.30 -14.13 11.36
CA VAL A 294 25.52 -15.39 12.11
C VAL A 294 26.15 -15.11 13.47
N GLU A 295 27.10 -14.17 13.54
CA GLU A 295 27.72 -13.78 14.81
C GLU A 295 26.73 -13.08 15.76
N ALA A 296 25.83 -12.24 15.23
CA ALA A 296 24.76 -11.63 16.02
C ALA A 296 23.79 -12.69 16.58
N LEU A 297 23.37 -13.66 15.75
CA LEU A 297 22.56 -14.80 16.18
C LEU A 297 23.27 -15.66 17.25
N ARG A 298 24.59 -15.85 17.10
CA ARG A 298 25.41 -16.57 18.08
C ARG A 298 25.48 -15.84 19.42
N LYS A 299 25.68 -14.51 19.41
CA LYS A 299 25.68 -13.68 20.62
C LYS A 299 24.32 -13.68 21.32
N ALA A 300 23.23 -13.77 20.57
CA ALA A 300 21.88 -13.92 21.10
C ALA A 300 21.56 -15.34 21.59
N GLY A 301 22.47 -16.31 21.41
CA GLY A 301 22.27 -17.70 21.82
C GLY A 301 21.31 -18.50 20.93
N ILE A 302 20.90 -17.95 19.77
CA ILE A 302 20.02 -18.62 18.81
C ILE A 302 20.77 -19.72 18.06
N VAL A 303 22.06 -19.48 17.77
CA VAL A 303 22.96 -20.44 17.12
C VAL A 303 24.10 -20.75 18.09
N ASP A 304 24.36 -22.03 18.36
CA ASP A 304 25.49 -22.41 19.21
C ASP A 304 26.83 -22.13 18.51
N LYS A 305 27.90 -22.04 19.30
CA LYS A 305 29.22 -21.69 18.78
C LYS A 305 29.70 -22.64 17.66
N ARG A 306 29.53 -23.96 17.82
CA ARG A 306 30.04 -24.92 16.84
C ARG A 306 29.26 -24.85 15.53
N ALA A 307 27.94 -24.69 15.62
CA ALA A 307 27.10 -24.47 14.45
C ALA A 307 27.47 -23.16 13.73
N ALA A 308 27.66 -22.07 14.46
CA ALA A 308 28.07 -20.78 13.90
C ALA A 308 29.42 -20.87 13.16
N ASP A 309 30.44 -21.48 13.79
CA ASP A 309 31.76 -21.66 13.20
C ASP A 309 31.69 -22.48 11.88
N THR A 310 30.89 -23.56 11.89
CA THR A 310 30.69 -24.43 10.72
C THR A 310 29.99 -23.68 9.59
N VAL A 311 28.91 -22.97 9.91
CA VAL A 311 28.14 -22.17 8.95
C VAL A 311 29.03 -21.09 8.33
N GLN A 312 29.84 -20.38 9.12
CA GLN A 312 30.74 -19.34 8.59
C GLN A 312 31.76 -19.89 7.58
N VAL A 313 32.32 -21.10 7.83
CA VAL A 313 33.22 -21.75 6.86
C VAL A 313 32.49 -22.05 5.55
N ILE A 314 31.30 -22.67 5.63
CA ILE A 314 30.50 -23.00 4.44
C ILE A 314 30.13 -21.74 3.66
N LEU A 315 29.61 -20.72 4.33
CA LEU A 315 29.23 -19.45 3.71
C LEU A 315 30.45 -18.77 3.09
N GLY A 316 31.62 -18.84 3.73
CA GLY A 316 32.87 -18.30 3.20
C GLY A 316 33.32 -18.97 1.89
N LEU A 317 33.10 -20.28 1.75
CA LEU A 317 33.40 -21.04 0.54
C LEU A 317 32.39 -20.78 -0.60
N LEU A 318 31.11 -20.57 -0.26
CA LEU A 318 30.04 -20.33 -1.23
C LEU A 318 29.94 -18.86 -1.67
N SER A 319 30.40 -17.93 -0.82
CA SER A 319 30.31 -16.51 -1.10
C SER A 319 31.21 -16.09 -2.27
N LYS A 320 30.69 -15.20 -3.11
CA LYS A 320 31.40 -14.57 -4.22
C LYS A 320 31.56 -13.08 -3.94
N GLY A 321 32.62 -12.47 -4.45
CA GLY A 321 32.84 -11.03 -4.33
C GLY A 321 34.30 -10.63 -4.51
N PRO A 322 34.58 -9.36 -4.81
CA PRO A 322 35.93 -8.85 -4.97
C PRO A 322 36.70 -8.89 -3.65
N VAL A 323 38.02 -9.03 -3.72
CA VAL A 323 38.91 -8.95 -2.55
C VAL A 323 38.78 -7.55 -1.94
N GLY A 324 38.32 -7.47 -0.68
CA GLY A 324 38.10 -6.20 0.04
C GLY A 324 36.73 -5.54 -0.18
N GLY A 325 35.82 -6.14 -0.96
CA GLY A 325 34.43 -5.70 -1.08
C GLY A 325 33.43 -6.59 -0.33
N PRO A 326 32.14 -6.22 -0.30
CA PRO A 326 31.12 -7.02 0.37
C PRO A 326 30.99 -8.39 -0.29
N ARG A 327 31.06 -9.43 0.54
CA ARG A 327 30.82 -10.81 0.12
C ARG A 327 29.33 -11.04 -0.05
N THR A 328 28.98 -11.73 -1.13
CA THR A 328 27.61 -11.98 -1.54
C THR A 328 27.37 -13.47 -1.64
N LEU A 329 26.19 -13.90 -1.18
CA LEU A 329 25.73 -15.27 -1.33
C LEU A 329 24.41 -15.28 -2.10
N ASP A 330 24.39 -15.94 -3.26
CA ASP A 330 23.18 -16.20 -4.02
C ASP A 330 22.63 -17.58 -3.62
N ILE A 331 21.39 -17.62 -3.15
CA ILE A 331 20.74 -18.76 -2.50
C ILE A 331 19.48 -19.11 -3.30
N PRO A 332 19.53 -20.12 -4.18
CA PRO A 332 18.34 -20.64 -4.83
C PRO A 332 17.55 -21.49 -3.84
N MET A 333 16.27 -21.18 -3.65
CA MET A 333 15.41 -21.83 -2.68
C MET A 333 14.14 -22.35 -3.34
N THR A 334 13.66 -23.50 -2.89
CA THR A 334 12.35 -24.04 -3.29
C THR A 334 11.50 -24.26 -2.07
N LEU A 335 10.19 -24.06 -2.21
CA LEU A 335 9.19 -24.43 -1.23
C LEU A 335 8.28 -25.47 -1.88
N GLN A 336 8.35 -26.70 -1.39
CA GLN A 336 7.53 -27.82 -1.88
C GLN A 336 7.16 -28.71 -0.70
N ASP A 337 5.94 -29.24 -0.68
CA ASP A 337 5.44 -30.11 0.41
C ASP A 337 5.62 -29.49 1.81
N ARG A 338 5.45 -28.15 1.89
CA ARG A 338 5.70 -27.33 3.09
C ARG A 338 7.15 -27.28 3.57
N THR A 339 8.11 -27.72 2.76
CA THR A 339 9.54 -27.72 3.11
C THR A 339 10.27 -26.68 2.26
N LEU A 340 10.82 -25.68 2.93
CA LEU A 340 11.73 -24.72 2.33
C LEU A 340 13.13 -25.34 2.27
N SER A 341 13.69 -25.43 1.08
CA SER A 341 14.97 -26.11 0.82
C SER A 341 15.93 -25.22 0.05
N LEU A 342 17.23 -25.38 0.31
CA LEU A 342 18.34 -24.85 -0.48
C LEU A 342 18.94 -26.00 -1.27
N GLY A 343 18.58 -26.13 -2.54
CA GLY A 343 18.88 -27.34 -3.31
C GLY A 343 18.34 -28.59 -2.61
N ALA A 344 19.21 -29.54 -2.25
CA ALA A 344 18.84 -30.76 -1.54
C ALA A 344 18.81 -30.62 0.00
N VAL A 345 19.16 -29.44 0.54
CA VAL A 345 19.26 -29.23 1.99
C VAL A 345 17.96 -28.62 2.53
N PRO A 346 17.18 -29.35 3.35
CA PRO A 346 15.98 -28.80 3.97
C PRO A 346 16.37 -27.77 5.03
N LEU A 347 15.76 -26.57 4.97
CA LEU A 347 16.01 -25.48 5.91
C LEU A 347 14.94 -25.40 6.99
N LEU A 348 13.68 -25.38 6.57
CA LEU A 348 12.54 -25.16 7.45
C LEU A 348 11.31 -25.88 6.92
N ARG A 349 10.56 -26.54 7.81
CA ARG A 349 9.23 -27.03 7.50
C ARG A 349 8.16 -26.06 8.00
N LEU A 350 7.36 -25.53 7.08
CA LEU A 350 6.24 -24.65 7.38
C LEU A 350 5.09 -25.44 8.04
N LYS A 351 4.41 -24.77 8.99
CA LYS A 351 3.12 -25.25 9.47
C LYS A 351 2.10 -25.19 8.32
N PRO A 352 1.13 -26.12 8.26
CA PRO A 352 0.06 -26.02 7.29
C PRO A 352 -0.64 -24.67 7.38
N VAL A 353 -0.89 -24.05 6.24
CA VAL A 353 -1.67 -22.82 6.18
C VAL A 353 -3.11 -23.17 5.86
N ASP A 354 -4.03 -22.64 6.66
CA ASP A 354 -5.46 -22.67 6.40
C ASP A 354 -5.92 -21.30 5.92
N TRP A 355 -6.01 -21.20 4.60
CA TRP A 355 -6.48 -20.01 3.89
C TRP A 355 -8.00 -19.98 3.81
N PHE A 356 -8.64 -21.14 3.63
CA PHE A 356 -9.99 -21.20 3.06
C PHE A 356 -11.08 -21.45 4.10
N THR A 357 -10.73 -21.69 5.35
CA THR A 357 -11.72 -21.71 6.43
C THR A 357 -12.04 -20.27 6.88
N PRO A 358 -13.31 -19.84 6.85
CA PRO A 358 -13.71 -18.56 7.42
C PRO A 358 -13.36 -18.49 8.92
N SER A 359 -12.93 -17.33 9.39
CA SER A 359 -12.85 -17.08 10.84
C SER A 359 -14.26 -17.11 11.44
N GLY A 360 -14.49 -18.00 12.42
CA GLY A 360 -15.76 -18.11 13.16
C GLY A 360 -16.74 -19.20 12.69
N SER A 361 -16.27 -20.25 12.02
CA SER A 361 -17.05 -21.48 11.74
C SER A 361 -16.81 -22.59 12.75
#